data_AF-A0A950TT89-F1
#
_entry.id   AF-A0A950TT89-F1
#
_cell.length_a   1.000
_cell.length_b   1.000
_cell.length_c   1.000
_cell.angle_alpha   90.00
_cell.angle_beta   90.00
_cell.angle_gamma   90.00
#
_symmetry.space_group_name_H-M   'P 1'
#
loop_
_entity.id
_entity.type
_entity.pdbx_description
1 polymer ?
#
loop_
_entity_poly.entity_id
_entity_poly.type
_entity_poly.pdbx_seq_one_letter_code
_entity_poly.pdbx_strand_id
1 'polypeptide(L)'
;MTEDDPREAIELENAAEARLRKVDADPADTASADAAQHLIKLANEVRQLRDAPLYQEYLAICNWLDEFDGMADFEIRAYELRSRTGFGGIVKTGEQYLRTLIELAKESF
;
A
#
# COMPACT_ATOMS: atom_id res chain seq x y z
N MET A 1 4.43 17.27 1.94
CA MET A 1 5.07 15.95 2.01
C MET A 1 6.44 16.14 2.61
N THR A 2 6.66 15.59 3.79
CA THR A 2 7.99 15.48 4.41
C THR A 2 8.81 14.49 3.57
N GLU A 3 10.06 14.83 3.24
CA GLU A 3 11.01 13.96 2.48
C GLU A 3 11.27 12.60 3.17
N ASP A 4 10.70 12.42 4.35
CA ASP A 4 10.79 11.25 5.23
C ASP A 4 9.54 10.33 5.19
N ASP A 5 8.49 10.62 4.43
CA ASP A 5 7.30 9.74 4.51
C ASP A 5 7.59 8.29 4.05
N PRO A 6 7.07 7.26 4.76
CA PRO A 6 7.14 5.88 4.31
C PRO A 6 6.69 5.75 2.85
N ARG A 7 7.51 5.12 2.01
CA ARG A 7 7.20 4.92 0.59
C ARG A 7 5.82 4.31 0.39
N GLU A 8 5.48 3.31 1.19
CA GLU A 8 4.17 2.66 1.15
C GLU A 8 3.00 3.57 1.53
N ALA A 9 3.20 4.55 2.41
CA ALA A 9 2.16 5.55 2.69
C ALA A 9 1.91 6.43 1.46
N ILE A 10 2.97 6.83 0.76
CA ILE A 10 2.88 7.61 -0.48
C ILE A 10 2.17 6.82 -1.58
N GLU A 11 2.50 5.53 -1.75
CA GLU A 11 1.86 4.68 -2.76
C GLU A 11 0.36 4.46 -2.48
N LEU A 12 -0.03 4.35 -1.21
CA LEU A 12 -1.43 4.27 -0.80
C LEU A 12 -2.17 5.59 -1.10
N GLU A 13 -1.55 6.74 -0.89
CA GLU A 13 -2.13 8.05 -1.21
C GLU A 13 -2.26 8.28 -2.71
N ASN A 14 -1.26 7.89 -3.50
CA ASN A 14 -1.33 7.92 -4.96
C ASN A 14 -2.50 7.04 -5.47
N ALA A 15 -2.68 5.86 -4.89
CA ALA A 15 -3.81 5.00 -5.19
C ALA A 15 -5.15 5.65 -4.78
N ALA A 16 -5.21 6.32 -3.63
CA ALA A 16 -6.39 7.03 -3.17
C ALA A 16 -6.75 8.20 -4.10
N GLU A 17 -5.79 9.02 -4.50
CA GLU A 17 -6.00 10.09 -5.49
C GLU A 17 -6.55 9.55 -6.80
N ALA A 18 -6.02 8.43 -7.30
CA ALA A 18 -6.53 7.80 -8.50
C ALA A 18 -8.01 7.37 -8.38
N ARG A 19 -8.48 7.05 -7.17
CA ARG A 19 -9.90 6.79 -6.90
C ARG A 19 -10.71 8.06 -6.82
N LEU A 20 -10.21 9.10 -6.16
CA LEU A 20 -10.90 10.38 -6.09
C LEU A 20 -11.10 11.00 -7.47
N ARG A 21 -10.13 10.86 -8.39
CA ARG A 21 -10.32 11.27 -9.80
C ARG A 21 -11.48 10.54 -10.51
N LYS A 22 -11.80 9.31 -10.10
CA LYS A 22 -12.99 8.60 -10.62
C LYS A 22 -14.28 9.17 -10.03
N VAL A 23 -14.28 9.52 -8.74
CA VAL A 23 -15.40 10.19 -8.07
C VAL A 23 -15.64 11.58 -8.66
N ASP A 24 -14.58 12.31 -9.02
CA ASP A 24 -14.71 13.60 -9.70
C ASP A 24 -15.39 13.45 -11.08
N ALA A 25 -15.13 12.34 -11.79
CA ALA A 25 -15.76 12.03 -13.07
C ALA A 25 -17.19 11.46 -12.92
N ASP A 26 -17.45 10.71 -11.85
CA ASP A 26 -18.75 10.16 -11.48
C ASP A 26 -18.99 10.29 -9.96
N PRO A 27 -19.66 11.37 -9.51
CA PRO A 27 -19.93 11.60 -8.09
C PRO A 27 -20.82 10.54 -7.44
N ALA A 28 -21.48 9.69 -8.22
CA ALA A 28 -22.28 8.57 -7.71
C ALA A 28 -21.46 7.29 -7.50
N ASP A 29 -20.17 7.26 -7.86
CA ASP A 29 -19.26 6.14 -7.60
C ASP A 29 -18.85 6.09 -6.12
N THR A 30 -19.80 5.66 -5.28
CA THR A 30 -19.59 5.51 -3.83
C THR A 30 -18.52 4.46 -3.53
N ALA A 31 -18.34 3.47 -4.40
CA ALA A 31 -17.34 2.43 -4.19
C ALA A 31 -15.91 2.97 -4.33
N SER A 32 -15.64 3.84 -5.32
CA SER A 32 -14.36 4.54 -5.41
C SER A 32 -14.15 5.52 -4.25
N ALA A 33 -15.19 6.20 -3.79
CA ALA A 33 -15.09 7.09 -2.63
C ALA A 33 -14.71 6.33 -1.34
N ASP A 34 -15.39 5.22 -1.05
CA ASP A 34 -15.09 4.37 0.11
C ASP A 34 -13.68 3.77 0.03
N ALA A 35 -13.28 3.31 -1.14
CA ALA A 35 -11.94 2.77 -1.35
C ALA A 35 -10.84 3.85 -1.16
N ALA A 36 -11.07 5.07 -1.62
CA ALA A 36 -10.15 6.19 -1.40
C ALA A 36 -9.96 6.47 0.10
N GLN A 37 -11.05 6.54 0.86
CA GLN A 37 -10.99 6.76 2.31
C GLN A 37 -10.24 5.62 3.02
N HIS A 38 -10.47 4.38 2.61
CA HIS A 38 -9.77 3.23 3.16
C HIS A 38 -8.26 3.28 2.87
N LEU A 39 -7.85 3.65 1.67
CA LEU A 39 -6.45 3.81 1.29
C LEU A 39 -5.76 4.95 2.09
N ILE A 40 -6.44 6.10 2.26
CA ILE A 40 -5.94 7.22 3.09
C ILE A 40 -5.78 6.77 4.55
N LYS A 41 -6.75 6.02 5.08
CA LYS A 41 -6.66 5.45 6.42
C LYS A 41 -5.43 4.56 6.56
N LEU A 42 -5.22 3.63 5.62
CA LEU A 42 -4.04 2.76 5.64
C LEU A 42 -2.73 3.54 5.54
N ALA A 43 -2.66 4.58 4.70
CA ALA A 43 -1.47 5.42 4.59
C ALA A 43 -1.09 6.04 5.95
N ASN A 44 -2.08 6.58 6.67
CA ASN A 44 -1.88 7.13 8.00
C ASN A 44 -1.46 6.08 9.03
N GLU A 45 -2.05 4.89 8.98
CA GLU A 45 -1.63 3.79 9.86
C GLU A 45 -0.20 3.30 9.55
N VAL A 46 0.18 3.22 8.27
CA VAL A 46 1.57 2.89 7.87
C VAL A 46 2.56 3.95 8.37
N ARG A 47 2.21 5.25 8.32
CA ARG A 47 3.03 6.31 8.94
C ARG A 47 3.26 6.08 10.42
N GLN A 48 2.23 5.65 11.16
CA GLN A 48 2.34 5.36 12.59
C GLN A 48 3.22 4.14 12.88
N LEU A 49 3.40 3.25 11.91
CA LEU A 49 4.21 2.03 12.03
C LEU A 49 5.67 2.22 11.62
N ARG A 50 6.08 3.41 11.16
CA ARG A 50 7.45 3.71 10.69
C ARG A 50 8.56 3.18 11.60
N ASP A 51 8.42 3.40 12.91
CA ASP A 51 9.43 2.99 13.91
C ASP A 51 9.13 1.60 14.49
N ALA A 52 8.06 0.94 14.05
CA ALA A 52 7.69 -0.37 14.53
C ALA A 52 8.58 -1.46 13.90
N PRO A 53 8.87 -2.57 14.62
CA PRO A 53 9.66 -3.68 14.09
C PRO A 53 9.13 -4.25 12.77
N LEU A 54 7.80 -4.24 12.59
CA LEU A 54 7.15 -4.72 11.38
C LEU A 54 7.55 -3.91 10.13
N TYR A 55 7.68 -2.59 10.26
CA TYR A 55 8.09 -1.75 9.14
C TYR A 55 9.58 -1.93 8.82
N GLN A 56 10.41 -2.16 9.85
CA GLN A 56 11.83 -2.48 9.67
C GLN A 56 12.03 -3.83 8.97
N GLU A 57 11.20 -4.84 9.29
CA GLU A 57 11.18 -6.13 8.57
C GLU A 57 10.82 -5.93 7.09
N TYR A 58 9.79 -5.14 6.80
CA TYR A 58 9.40 -4.79 5.44
C TYR A 58 10.56 -4.13 4.68
N LEU A 59 11.24 -3.14 5.27
CA LEU A 59 12.40 -2.50 4.65
C LEU A 59 13.55 -3.47 4.38
N ALA A 60 13.85 -4.36 5.33
CA ALA A 60 14.90 -5.37 5.14
C ALA A 60 14.60 -6.30 3.96
N ILE A 61 13.32 -6.67 3.78
CA ILE A 61 12.88 -7.50 2.65
C ILE A 61 12.97 -6.73 1.33
N CYS A 62 12.56 -5.46 1.28
CA CYS A 62 12.71 -4.65 0.07
C CYS A 62 14.16 -4.47 -0.35
N ASN A 63 15.07 -4.23 0.61
CA ASN A 63 16.50 -4.15 0.32
C ASN A 63 17.03 -5.48 -0.23
N TRP A 64 16.60 -6.60 0.36
CA TRP A 64 16.97 -7.92 -0.14
C TRP A 64 16.43 -8.17 -1.56
N LEU A 65 15.18 -7.79 -1.86
CA LEU A 65 14.63 -7.92 -3.22
C LEU A 65 15.39 -7.08 -4.25
N ASP A 66 15.86 -5.89 -3.87
CA ASP A 66 16.69 -5.04 -4.74
C ASP A 66 18.04 -5.70 -5.06
N GLU A 67 18.67 -6.35 -4.08
CA GLU A 67 19.93 -7.08 -4.27
C GLU A 67 19.84 -8.29 -5.22
N PHE A 68 18.64 -8.89 -5.34
CA PHE A 68 18.41 -10.12 -6.12
C PHE A 68 17.47 -9.91 -7.34
N ASP A 69 17.37 -8.68 -7.85
CA ASP A 69 16.54 -8.30 -9.01
C ASP A 69 15.03 -8.65 -8.88
N GLY A 70 14.56 -8.87 -7.65
CA GLY A 70 13.17 -9.23 -7.33
C GLY A 70 12.21 -8.05 -7.18
N MET A 71 12.74 -6.83 -7.16
CA MET A 71 11.96 -5.65 -6.82
C MET A 71 10.89 -5.35 -7.88
N ALA A 72 11.18 -5.56 -9.17
CA ALA A 72 10.22 -5.26 -10.24
C ALA A 72 8.93 -6.09 -10.15
N ASP A 73 9.06 -7.39 -9.92
CA ASP A 73 7.92 -8.29 -9.78
C ASP A 73 7.13 -8.01 -8.50
N PHE A 74 7.84 -7.70 -7.41
CA PHE A 74 7.22 -7.29 -6.16
C PHE A 74 6.39 -6.01 -6.33
N GLU A 75 6.91 -4.99 -7.02
CA GLU A 75 6.20 -3.73 -7.25
C GLU A 75 4.91 -3.91 -8.04
N ILE A 76 4.92 -4.80 -9.05
CA ILE A 76 3.71 -5.14 -9.81
C ILE A 76 2.66 -5.74 -8.89
N ARG A 77 3.04 -6.74 -8.07
CA ARG A 77 2.13 -7.40 -7.12
C ARG A 77 1.62 -6.44 -6.04
N ALA A 78 2.48 -5.55 -5.54
CA ALA A 78 2.13 -4.53 -4.56
C ALA A 78 1.15 -3.51 -5.14
N TYR A 79 1.34 -3.10 -6.40
CA TYR A 79 0.39 -2.26 -7.13
C TYR A 79 -0.98 -2.96 -7.28
N GLU A 80 -0.99 -4.24 -7.66
CA GLU A 80 -2.23 -5.02 -7.76
C GLU A 80 -2.97 -5.10 -6.41
N LEU A 81 -2.24 -5.32 -5.31
CA LEU A 81 -2.80 -5.31 -3.95
C LEU A 81 -3.48 -3.96 -3.64
N ARG A 82 -2.78 -2.84 -3.88
CA ARG A 82 -3.33 -1.49 -3.68
C ARG A 82 -4.55 -1.24 -4.56
N SER A 83 -4.53 -1.70 -5.81
CA SER A 83 -5.64 -1.55 -6.75
C SER A 83 -6.92 -2.29 -6.34
N ARG A 84 -6.81 -3.33 -5.51
CA ARG A 84 -7.94 -4.13 -5.02
C ARG A 84 -8.40 -3.72 -3.62
N THR A 85 -7.57 -2.98 -2.90
CA THR A 85 -7.86 -2.52 -1.54
C THR A 85 -9.06 -1.57 -1.55
N GLY A 86 -9.97 -1.75 -0.58
CA GLY A 86 -11.24 -1.02 -0.51
C GLY A 86 -12.41 -1.67 -1.27
N PHE A 87 -12.17 -2.66 -2.14
CA PHE A 87 -13.21 -3.36 -2.91
C PHE A 87 -13.47 -4.79 -2.41
N GLY A 88 -13.57 -4.97 -1.09
CA GLY A 88 -13.82 -6.28 -0.46
C GLY A 88 -12.57 -7.11 -0.15
N GLY A 89 -11.39 -6.48 -0.14
CA GLY A 89 -10.11 -7.11 0.25
C GLY A 89 -9.96 -7.38 1.75
N ILE A 90 -9.01 -8.26 2.08
CA ILE A 90 -8.68 -8.72 3.44
C ILE A 90 -7.95 -7.67 4.30
N VAL A 91 -7.33 -6.67 3.67
CA VAL A 91 -6.52 -5.66 4.35
C VAL A 91 -7.42 -4.58 4.96
N LYS A 92 -7.50 -4.57 6.30
CA LYS A 92 -8.30 -3.59 7.07
C LYS A 92 -7.46 -2.62 7.89
N THR A 93 -6.19 -2.96 8.12
CA THR A 93 -5.25 -2.17 8.91
C THR A 93 -3.88 -2.05 8.25
N GLY A 94 -3.10 -1.03 8.61
CA GLY A 94 -1.72 -0.82 8.15
C GLY A 94 -0.81 -1.98 8.50
N GLU A 95 -1.00 -2.62 9.66
CA GLU A 95 -0.25 -3.83 10.01
C GLU A 95 -0.57 -5.00 9.08
N GLN A 96 -1.86 -5.23 8.79
CA GLN A 96 -2.27 -6.27 7.84
C GLN A 96 -1.74 -5.97 6.43
N TYR A 97 -1.71 -4.69 6.05
CA TYR A 97 -1.16 -4.26 4.78
C TYR A 97 0.34 -4.61 4.67
N LEU A 98 1.15 -4.18 5.65
CA LEU A 98 2.58 -4.48 5.67
C LEU A 98 2.85 -5.98 5.72
N ARG A 99 2.11 -6.74 6.53
CA ARG A 99 2.22 -8.20 6.56
C ARG A 99 1.89 -8.82 5.20
N THR A 100 0.84 -8.34 4.53
CA THR A 100 0.49 -8.84 3.20
C THR A 100 1.60 -8.56 2.20
N LEU A 101 2.22 -7.37 2.21
CA LEU A 101 3.38 -7.07 1.36
C LEU A 101 4.57 -7.98 1.65
N ILE A 102 4.88 -8.21 2.93
CA ILE A 102 5.94 -9.12 3.35
C ILE A 102 5.69 -10.54 2.81
N GLU A 103 4.46 -11.04 2.90
CA GLU A 103 4.12 -12.36 2.37
C GLU A 103 4.18 -12.40 0.83
N LEU A 104 3.73 -11.35 0.13
CA LEU A 104 3.89 -11.24 -1.32
C LEU A 104 5.36 -11.28 -1.75
N ALA A 105 6.24 -10.61 -1.00
CA ALA A 105 7.67 -10.64 -1.25
C ALA A 105 8.27 -12.04 -1.06
N LYS A 106 7.87 -12.74 0.01
CA LYS A 106 8.31 -14.12 0.29
C LYS A 106 7.82 -15.13 -0.75
N GLU A 107 6.63 -14.96 -1.31
CA GLU A 107 6.12 -15.86 -2.35
C GLU A 107 6.82 -15.68 -3.70
N SER A 108 7.56 -14.60 -3.89
CA SER A 108 8.24 -14.30 -5.16
C SER A 108 9.60 -15.00 -5.29
N PHE A 109 10.10 -15.68 -4.24
CA PHE A 109 11.41 -16.33 -4.20
C PHE A 109 11.45 -17.62 -3.37
#